data_AF-A0A975F1V2-F1
#
_entry.id   AF-A0A975F1V2-F1
#
_cell.length_a   1.000
_cell.length_b   1.000
_cell.length_c   1.000
_cell.angle_alpha   90.00
_cell.angle_beta   90.00
_cell.angle_gamma   90.00
#
_symmetry.space_group_name_H-M   'P 1'
#
loop_
_entity.id
_entity.type
_entity.pdbx_description
1 polymer ?
#
loop_
_entity_poly.entity_id
_entity_poly.type
_entity_poly.pdbx_seq_one_letter_code
_entity_poly.pdbx_strand_id
1 'polypeptide(L)'
;MKIKAKFTVKSNKLLSADGVTEIPISCPVRTEAADVYKGTFEIDILKKAEGEPAAAKNKFLFIDLPQSFMEISSGAYNETALASLRDFLKAIEKSEINVVIAPRLENDSDIRSLQAGSSDSQGSFIAAVSHAARRIKDCESVIGFAIPEKLLAGGLLGEKSLAAEYISELKKKHEHYIFFAEQSEIEKAHCMSGIANTDIVMY
;
A
#
# COMPACT_ATOMS: atom_id res chain seq x y z
N MET A 1 -8.91 -1.95 -19.82
CA MET A 1 -9.88 -1.08 -19.13
C MET A 1 -9.11 -0.15 -18.22
N LYS A 2 -9.33 1.17 -18.25
CA LYS A 2 -8.67 2.12 -17.34
C LYS A 2 -9.54 2.24 -16.08
N ILE A 3 -8.99 1.93 -14.90
CA ILE A 3 -9.67 2.19 -13.62
C ILE A 3 -9.85 3.70 -13.48
N LYS A 4 -11.05 4.15 -13.12
CA LYS A 4 -11.31 5.57 -12.84
C LYS A 4 -10.74 5.92 -11.47
N ALA A 5 -10.02 7.04 -11.38
CA ALA A 5 -9.55 7.55 -10.11
C ALA A 5 -10.75 7.87 -9.20
N LYS A 6 -10.78 7.25 -8.01
CA LYS A 6 -11.81 7.49 -6.98
C LYS A 6 -11.46 8.65 -6.05
N PHE A 7 -10.18 8.95 -5.95
CA PHE A 7 -9.63 9.93 -5.03
C PHE A 7 -8.53 10.74 -5.69
N THR A 8 -8.22 11.88 -5.11
CA THR A 8 -7.05 12.70 -5.42
C THR A 8 -6.29 13.03 -4.14
N VAL A 9 -5.05 13.49 -4.27
CA VAL A 9 -4.21 13.87 -3.14
C VAL A 9 -3.89 15.36 -3.24
N LYS A 10 -4.00 16.06 -2.12
CA LYS A 10 -3.54 17.46 -2.01
C LYS A 10 -3.09 17.74 -0.60
N SER A 11 -1.93 18.38 -0.46
CA SER A 11 -1.38 18.73 0.86
C SER A 11 -1.36 17.53 1.81
N ASN A 12 -0.92 16.38 1.29
CA ASN A 12 -0.84 15.11 1.99
C ASN A 12 -2.15 14.53 2.55
N LYS A 13 -3.29 15.02 2.06
CA LYS A 13 -4.63 14.55 2.45
C LYS A 13 -5.31 13.86 1.27
N LEU A 14 -6.09 12.83 1.60
CA LEU A 14 -6.94 12.17 0.62
C LEU A 14 -8.22 12.98 0.42
N LEU A 15 -8.57 13.23 -0.83
CA LEU A 15 -9.77 13.96 -1.24
C LEU A 15 -10.63 13.08 -2.16
N SER A 16 -11.93 13.31 -2.19
CA SER A 16 -12.83 12.76 -3.20
C SER A 16 -12.37 13.11 -4.63
N ALA A 17 -12.86 12.39 -5.62
CA ALA A 17 -12.49 12.61 -7.03
C ALA A 17 -12.71 14.05 -7.55
N ASP A 18 -13.61 14.83 -6.93
CA ASP A 18 -13.84 16.25 -7.24
C ASP A 18 -12.79 17.20 -6.63
N GLY A 19 -11.92 16.69 -5.74
CA GLY A 19 -10.90 17.46 -5.03
C GLY A 19 -11.44 18.38 -3.92
N VAL A 20 -12.71 18.24 -3.53
CA VAL A 20 -13.38 19.14 -2.58
C VAL A 20 -13.48 18.53 -1.18
N THR A 21 -13.91 17.27 -1.08
CA THR A 21 -14.21 16.66 0.23
C THR A 21 -13.00 15.88 0.74
N GLU A 22 -12.49 16.27 1.90
CA GLU A 22 -11.47 15.50 2.61
C GLU A 22 -12.06 14.18 3.10
N ILE A 23 -11.35 13.09 2.80
CA ILE A 23 -11.71 11.75 3.23
C ILE A 23 -10.75 11.36 4.36
N PRO A 24 -11.19 11.47 5.62
CA PRO A 24 -10.34 11.12 6.75
C PRO A 24 -10.01 9.62 6.72
N ILE A 25 -8.75 9.29 7.00
CA ILE A 25 -8.28 7.91 7.17
C ILE A 25 -7.98 7.74 8.65
N SER A 26 -9.03 7.72 9.48
CA SER A 26 -8.90 7.49 10.91
C SER A 26 -8.95 5.99 11.20
N CYS A 27 -7.94 5.46 11.90
CA CYS A 27 -7.90 4.08 12.40
C CYS A 27 -8.24 3.02 11.33
N PRO A 28 -7.44 2.90 10.25
CA PRO A 28 -7.72 1.90 9.23
C PRO A 28 -7.72 0.49 9.84
N VAL A 29 -8.72 -0.31 9.46
CA VAL A 29 -8.71 -1.74 9.82
C VAL A 29 -7.55 -2.39 9.09
N ARG A 30 -6.71 -3.11 9.83
CA ARG A 30 -5.58 -3.87 9.29
C ARG A 30 -5.84 -5.36 9.36
N THR A 31 -5.36 -6.08 8.36
CA THR A 31 -5.34 -7.55 8.34
C THR A 31 -4.09 -8.04 7.60
N GLU A 32 -3.63 -9.24 7.95
CA GLU A 32 -2.53 -9.88 7.24
C GLU A 32 -3.05 -10.54 5.95
N ALA A 33 -2.27 -10.48 4.87
CA ALA A 33 -2.59 -11.18 3.63
C ALA A 33 -2.80 -12.70 3.84
N ALA A 34 -2.13 -13.27 4.86
CA ALA A 34 -2.31 -14.66 5.26
C ALA A 34 -3.72 -14.98 5.79
N ASP A 35 -4.37 -14.03 6.47
CA ASP A 35 -5.74 -14.22 6.98
C ASP A 35 -6.75 -14.17 5.84
N VAL A 36 -6.54 -13.27 4.89
CA VAL A 36 -7.31 -13.24 3.64
C VAL A 36 -7.14 -14.55 2.87
N TYR A 37 -5.90 -15.03 2.72
CA TYR A 37 -5.60 -16.28 2.02
C TYR A 37 -6.23 -17.51 2.68
N LYS A 38 -6.24 -17.57 4.02
CA LYS A 38 -6.86 -18.67 4.79
C LYS A 38 -8.38 -18.54 4.90
N GLY A 39 -8.96 -17.42 4.45
CA GLY A 39 -10.39 -17.13 4.59
C GLY A 39 -10.82 -16.87 6.03
N THR A 40 -9.89 -16.48 6.91
CA THR A 40 -10.17 -16.18 8.32
C THR A 40 -10.54 -14.72 8.55
N PHE A 41 -10.33 -13.84 7.56
CA PHE A 41 -10.76 -12.45 7.64
C PHE A 41 -12.26 -12.29 7.34
N GLU A 42 -13.02 -11.86 8.35
CA GLU A 42 -14.44 -11.55 8.21
C GLU A 42 -14.65 -10.09 7.77
N ILE A 43 -15.08 -9.89 6.51
CA ILE A 43 -15.42 -8.55 5.98
C ILE A 43 -16.51 -7.86 6.80
N ASP A 44 -17.35 -8.63 7.49
CA ASP A 44 -18.42 -8.07 8.33
C ASP A 44 -17.87 -7.25 9.51
N ILE A 45 -16.60 -7.39 9.88
CA ILE A 45 -15.92 -6.51 10.83
C ILE A 45 -15.88 -5.06 10.30
N LEU A 46 -15.64 -4.88 8.99
CA LEU A 46 -15.71 -3.58 8.35
C LEU A 46 -17.14 -3.06 8.29
N LYS A 47 -18.14 -3.95 8.16
CA LYS A 47 -19.56 -3.54 8.12
C LYS A 47 -20.08 -3.11 9.48
N LYS A 48 -19.69 -3.82 10.55
CA LYS A 48 -20.11 -3.66 11.95
C LYS A 48 -19.42 -2.53 12.73
N ALA A 49 -18.55 -1.74 12.10
CA ALA A 49 -18.12 -0.43 12.65
C ALA A 49 -19.29 0.59 12.64
N GLU A 50 -20.47 0.15 13.09
CA GLU A 50 -21.68 0.94 13.27
C GLU A 50 -21.60 1.57 14.66
N GLY A 51 -21.41 2.89 14.67
CA GLY A 51 -21.18 3.67 15.89
C GLY A 51 -20.52 5.02 15.58
N GLU A 52 -19.83 5.12 14.46
CA GLU A 52 -19.43 6.41 13.88
C GLU A 52 -20.59 7.03 13.10
N PRO A 53 -20.74 8.37 13.11
CA PRO A 53 -21.83 9.04 12.42
C PRO A 53 -21.86 8.60 10.95
N ALA A 54 -23.05 8.66 10.34
CA ALA A 54 -23.38 8.27 8.96
C ALA A 54 -22.53 8.91 7.82
N ALA A 55 -21.39 9.53 8.16
CA ALA A 55 -20.40 10.17 7.32
C ALA A 55 -19.24 9.27 6.86
N ALA A 56 -19.00 8.09 7.47
CA ALA A 56 -17.91 7.19 7.03
C ALA A 56 -18.30 6.33 5.80
N LYS A 57 -18.66 6.99 4.69
CA LYS A 57 -18.95 6.31 3.41
C LYS A 57 -17.74 5.61 2.80
N ASN A 58 -16.52 5.94 3.25
CA ASN A 58 -15.28 5.36 2.74
C ASN A 58 -14.62 4.54 3.84
N LYS A 59 -14.74 3.22 3.75
CA LYS A 59 -14.08 2.29 4.68
C LYS A 59 -12.71 1.93 4.12
N PHE A 60 -11.68 1.98 4.95
CA PHE A 60 -10.32 1.65 4.56
C PHE A 60 -9.88 0.33 5.19
N LEU A 61 -9.42 -0.59 4.33
CA LEU A 61 -8.77 -1.83 4.73
C LEU A 61 -7.31 -1.78 4.30
N PHE A 62 -6.41 -1.92 5.26
CA PHE A 62 -4.99 -2.07 5.01
C PHE A 62 -4.64 -3.55 5.07
N ILE A 63 -4.10 -4.09 3.97
CA ILE A 63 -3.65 -5.48 3.91
C ILE A 63 -2.14 -5.48 4.03
N ASP A 64 -1.65 -5.89 5.20
CA ASP A 64 -0.23 -6.11 5.41
C ASP A 64 0.20 -7.29 4.52
N LEU A 65 1.17 -7.03 3.64
CA LEU A 65 1.61 -7.94 2.59
C LEU A 65 3.10 -8.27 2.80
N PRO A 66 3.40 -9.31 3.59
CA PRO A 66 4.78 -9.70 3.85
C PRO A 66 5.51 -10.14 2.58
N GLN A 67 6.83 -9.95 2.51
CA GLN A 67 7.62 -10.40 1.37
C GLN A 67 7.48 -11.92 1.15
N SER A 68 7.49 -12.73 2.21
CA SER A 68 7.28 -14.18 2.14
C SER A 68 5.92 -14.59 1.56
N PHE A 69 4.92 -13.70 1.58
CA PHE A 69 3.63 -13.93 0.94
C PHE A 69 3.72 -13.74 -0.58
N MET A 70 4.48 -12.75 -1.04
CA MET A 70 4.62 -12.43 -2.47
C MET A 70 5.62 -13.34 -3.18
N GLU A 71 6.62 -13.82 -2.46
CA GLU A 71 7.81 -14.48 -3.01
C GLU A 71 8.20 -15.68 -2.14
N ILE A 72 8.31 -16.86 -2.77
CA ILE A 72 8.67 -18.12 -2.10
C ILE A 72 10.19 -18.20 -1.93
N SER A 73 10.92 -17.77 -2.95
CA SER A 73 12.36 -17.61 -2.97
C SER A 73 12.71 -16.52 -3.98
N SER A 74 13.93 -15.97 -3.90
CA SER A 74 14.36 -14.87 -4.77
C SER A 74 14.04 -15.13 -6.26
N GLY A 75 13.18 -14.28 -6.84
CA GLY A 75 12.69 -14.34 -8.22
C GLY A 75 11.55 -15.33 -8.47
N ALA A 76 11.15 -16.13 -7.48
CA ALA A 76 10.08 -17.11 -7.55
C ALA A 76 8.83 -16.62 -6.79
N TYR A 77 7.93 -15.97 -7.52
CA TYR A 77 6.71 -15.39 -6.95
C TYR A 77 5.67 -16.45 -6.56
N ASN A 78 4.96 -16.20 -5.46
CA ASN A 78 3.88 -17.04 -4.97
C ASN A 78 2.57 -16.75 -5.73
N GLU A 79 2.47 -17.28 -6.94
CA GLU A 79 1.37 -16.96 -7.86
C GLU A 79 0.01 -17.46 -7.36
N THR A 80 -0.01 -18.52 -6.56
CA THR A 80 -1.23 -19.05 -5.94
C THR A 80 -1.75 -18.10 -4.87
N ALA A 81 -0.89 -17.62 -3.97
CA ALA A 81 -1.28 -16.67 -2.94
C ALA A 81 -1.73 -15.34 -3.53
N LEU A 82 -1.03 -14.83 -4.55
CA LEU A 82 -1.42 -13.60 -5.25
C LEU A 82 -2.72 -13.73 -6.04
N ALA A 83 -3.03 -14.93 -6.58
CA ALA A 83 -4.32 -15.19 -7.22
C ALA A 83 -5.46 -15.18 -6.19
N SER A 84 -5.29 -15.82 -5.04
CA SER A 84 -6.30 -15.79 -3.98
C SER A 84 -6.52 -14.37 -3.41
N LEU A 85 -5.45 -13.60 -3.24
CA LEU A 85 -5.55 -12.19 -2.84
C LEU A 85 -6.36 -11.39 -3.87
N ARG A 86 -6.07 -11.58 -5.17
CA ARG A 86 -6.82 -10.95 -6.25
C ARG A 86 -8.30 -11.35 -6.21
N ASP A 87 -8.63 -12.61 -6.01
CA ASP A 87 -10.02 -13.08 -5.96
C ASP A 87 -10.80 -12.45 -4.81
N PHE A 88 -10.16 -12.33 -3.62
CA PHE A 88 -10.72 -11.59 -2.50
C PHE A 88 -10.96 -10.12 -2.86
N LEU A 89 -9.94 -9.43 -3.39
CA LEU A 89 -10.03 -8.02 -3.77
C LEU A 89 -11.14 -7.78 -4.81
N LYS A 90 -11.32 -8.72 -5.74
CA LYS A 90 -12.39 -8.72 -6.74
C LYS A 90 -13.76 -8.92 -6.11
N ALA A 91 -13.89 -9.84 -5.15
CA ALA A 91 -15.14 -10.12 -4.47
C ALA A 91 -15.67 -8.89 -3.71
N ILE A 92 -14.78 -8.03 -3.21
CA ILE A 92 -15.15 -6.83 -2.45
C ILE A 92 -15.32 -5.56 -3.29
N GLU A 93 -15.13 -5.58 -4.62
CA GLU A 93 -15.24 -4.37 -5.46
C GLU A 93 -16.61 -3.71 -5.43
N LYS A 94 -17.68 -4.49 -5.20
CA LYS A 94 -19.04 -3.99 -5.06
C LYS A 94 -19.34 -3.43 -3.67
N SER A 95 -18.38 -3.56 -2.75
CA SER A 95 -18.45 -2.98 -1.41
C SER A 95 -17.85 -1.57 -1.46
N GLU A 96 -18.30 -0.67 -0.57
CA GLU A 96 -17.70 0.67 -0.40
C GLU A 96 -16.37 0.61 0.40
N ILE A 97 -15.58 -0.45 0.18
CA ILE A 97 -14.32 -0.71 0.87
C ILE A 97 -13.18 -0.35 -0.09
N ASN A 98 -12.29 0.52 0.38
CA ASN A 98 -11.08 0.93 -0.31
C ASN A 98 -9.88 0.25 0.35
N VAL A 99 -9.08 -0.44 -0.45
CA VAL A 99 -7.95 -1.24 0.01
C VAL A 99 -6.64 -0.51 -0.26
N VAL A 100 -5.81 -0.42 0.77
CA VAL A 100 -4.40 -0.04 0.67
C VAL A 100 -3.57 -1.29 0.92
N ILE A 101 -2.68 -1.62 -0.02
CA ILE A 101 -1.72 -2.71 0.18
C ILE A 101 -0.54 -2.15 0.97
N ALA A 102 -0.16 -2.81 2.06
CA ALA A 102 0.95 -2.40 2.91
C ALA A 102 2.07 -3.45 2.85
N PRO A 103 2.99 -3.37 1.87
CA PRO A 103 4.11 -4.29 1.80
C PRO A 103 4.98 -4.21 3.05
N ARG A 104 5.41 -5.36 3.56
CA ARG A 104 6.27 -5.43 4.75
C ARG A 104 7.50 -6.28 4.51
N LEU A 105 8.64 -5.71 4.86
CA LEU A 105 9.92 -6.42 4.98
C LEU A 105 9.95 -7.14 6.34
N GLU A 106 10.25 -8.44 6.32
CA GLU A 106 10.21 -9.27 7.52
C GLU A 106 11.56 -9.37 8.22
N ASN A 107 12.68 -9.34 7.48
CA ASN A 107 14.00 -9.56 8.05
C ASN A 107 14.91 -8.33 7.95
N ASP A 108 15.61 -8.04 9.05
CA ASP A 108 16.64 -6.99 9.12
C ASP A 108 17.84 -7.23 8.20
N SER A 109 18.13 -8.48 7.84
CA SER A 109 19.16 -8.83 6.85
C SER A 109 18.82 -8.31 5.46
N ASP A 110 17.55 -8.42 5.09
CA ASP A 110 17.06 -8.01 3.78
C ASP A 110 17.07 -6.48 3.71
N ILE A 111 16.73 -5.81 4.82
CA ILE A 111 16.81 -4.36 4.99
C ILE A 111 18.25 -3.85 4.86
N ARG A 112 19.22 -4.49 5.51
CA ARG A 112 20.64 -4.09 5.40
C ARG A 112 21.16 -4.27 3.99
N SER A 113 20.74 -5.33 3.31
CA SER A 113 21.11 -5.58 1.91
C SER A 113 20.47 -4.55 0.98
N LEU A 114 19.19 -4.21 1.23
CA LEU A 114 18.48 -3.08 0.61
C LEU A 114 19.17 -1.74 0.86
N GLN A 115 19.80 -1.49 2.01
CA GLN A 115 20.48 -0.22 2.28
C GLN A 115 21.92 -0.18 1.78
N ALA A 116 22.58 -1.35 1.69
CA ALA A 116 23.95 -1.49 1.22
C ALA A 116 24.09 -1.34 -0.31
N GLY A 117 22.97 -1.23 -1.05
CA GLY A 117 23.00 -1.05 -2.50
C GLY A 117 23.41 -2.30 -3.25
N SER A 118 23.28 -3.50 -2.67
CA SER A 118 23.40 -4.72 -3.46
C SER A 118 22.22 -4.78 -4.42
N SER A 119 22.52 -4.64 -5.71
CA SER A 119 21.54 -4.66 -6.81
C SER A 119 20.55 -5.82 -6.71
N ASP A 120 21.00 -6.95 -6.18
CA ASP A 120 20.24 -8.20 -6.12
C ASP A 120 19.16 -8.17 -5.02
N SER A 121 19.39 -7.47 -3.91
CA SER A 121 18.48 -7.43 -2.76
C SER A 121 17.53 -6.24 -2.81
N GLN A 122 18.02 -5.07 -3.27
CA GLN A 122 17.18 -3.90 -3.55
C GLN A 122 16.16 -4.20 -4.64
N GLY A 123 16.62 -4.82 -5.73
CA GLY A 123 15.78 -5.22 -6.84
C GLY A 123 14.75 -6.27 -6.42
N SER A 124 15.09 -7.21 -5.53
CA SER A 124 14.19 -8.32 -5.15
C SER A 124 12.91 -7.86 -4.46
N PHE A 125 12.99 -7.03 -3.41
CA PHE A 125 11.78 -6.59 -2.70
C PHE A 125 10.89 -5.69 -3.57
N ILE A 126 11.46 -4.67 -4.22
CA ILE A 126 10.69 -3.76 -5.09
C ILE A 126 10.12 -4.53 -6.29
N ALA A 127 10.84 -5.53 -6.83
CA ALA A 127 10.32 -6.41 -7.88
C ALA A 127 9.17 -7.29 -7.38
N ALA A 128 9.26 -7.88 -6.19
CA ALA A 128 8.18 -8.66 -5.59
C ALA A 128 6.91 -7.83 -5.41
N VAL A 129 7.05 -6.60 -4.87
CA VAL A 129 5.92 -5.68 -4.76
C VAL A 129 5.39 -5.27 -6.13
N SER A 130 6.27 -4.97 -7.09
CA SER A 130 5.87 -4.61 -8.46
C SER A 130 5.12 -5.75 -9.15
N HIS A 131 5.52 -7.00 -8.90
CA HIS A 131 4.84 -8.18 -9.41
C HIS A 131 3.47 -8.37 -8.75
N ALA A 132 3.38 -8.23 -7.43
CA ALA A 132 2.11 -8.25 -6.71
C ALA A 132 1.16 -7.16 -7.21
N ALA A 133 1.64 -5.92 -7.34
CA ALA A 133 0.91 -4.79 -7.89
C ALA A 133 0.40 -5.05 -9.31
N ARG A 134 1.21 -5.75 -10.13
CA ARG A 134 0.81 -6.18 -11.47
C ARG A 134 -0.32 -7.20 -11.44
N ARG A 135 -0.33 -8.13 -10.47
CA ARG A 135 -1.37 -9.18 -10.33
C ARG A 135 -2.72 -8.63 -9.90
N ILE A 136 -2.74 -7.56 -9.10
CA ILE A 136 -3.95 -6.94 -8.57
C ILE A 136 -4.35 -5.63 -9.28
N LYS A 137 -3.66 -5.25 -10.35
CA LYS A 137 -3.80 -3.95 -11.06
C LYS A 137 -5.19 -3.61 -11.57
N ASP A 138 -6.03 -4.62 -11.74
CA ASP A 138 -7.38 -4.48 -12.26
C ASP A 138 -8.43 -4.58 -11.16
N CYS A 139 -8.03 -4.66 -9.89
CA CYS A 139 -8.91 -4.63 -8.74
C CYS A 139 -9.30 -3.18 -8.40
N GLU A 140 -10.55 -2.80 -8.66
CA GLU A 140 -11.09 -1.45 -8.39
C GLU A 140 -11.19 -1.12 -6.89
N SER A 141 -11.16 -2.15 -6.03
CA SER A 141 -11.08 -2.00 -4.58
C SER A 141 -9.71 -1.49 -4.12
N VAL A 142 -8.64 -1.74 -4.88
CA VAL A 142 -7.28 -1.29 -4.53
C VAL A 142 -7.06 0.15 -4.97
N ILE A 143 -6.80 1.04 -4.02
CA ILE A 143 -6.59 2.46 -4.29
C ILE A 143 -5.12 2.86 -4.26
N GLY A 144 -4.26 2.03 -3.67
CA GLY A 144 -2.86 2.39 -3.52
C GLY A 144 -2.03 1.50 -2.61
N PHE A 145 -0.84 1.99 -2.30
CA PHE A 145 0.18 1.29 -1.54
C PHE A 145 0.72 2.13 -0.38
N ALA A 146 0.93 1.50 0.77
CA ALA A 146 1.68 2.11 1.85
C ALA A 146 3.19 2.01 1.56
N ILE A 147 3.91 3.08 1.88
CA ILE A 147 5.37 3.14 1.84
C ILE A 147 5.87 2.42 3.10
N PRO A 148 6.63 1.32 2.97
CA PRO A 148 7.15 0.62 4.13
C PRO A 148 8.11 1.51 4.92
N GLU A 149 8.01 1.51 6.26
CA GLU A 149 8.85 2.32 7.16
C GLU A 149 10.35 2.17 6.85
N LYS A 150 10.77 0.95 6.48
CA LYS A 150 12.18 0.61 6.25
C LYS A 150 12.76 1.31 5.02
N LEU A 151 11.90 1.70 4.07
CA LEU A 151 12.32 2.44 2.88
C LEU A 151 12.49 3.94 3.17
N LEU A 152 11.97 4.44 4.29
CA LEU A 152 12.08 5.84 4.71
C LEU A 152 13.44 6.17 5.34
N ALA A 153 14.22 5.17 5.74
CA ALA A 153 15.51 5.37 6.42
C ALA A 153 16.56 6.16 5.62
N GLY A 154 16.41 6.23 4.29
CA GLY A 154 17.26 7.01 3.37
C GLY A 154 16.65 8.35 2.94
N GLY A 155 15.57 8.79 3.60
CA GLY A 155 14.76 9.93 3.18
C GLY A 155 13.60 9.55 2.26
N LEU A 156 12.61 10.43 2.15
CA LEU A 156 11.40 10.20 1.34
C LEU A 156 11.58 10.54 -0.15
N LEU A 157 12.34 11.60 -0.44
CA LEU A 157 12.58 12.12 -1.78
C LEU A 157 14.08 12.36 -1.96
N GLY A 158 14.70 11.70 -2.94
CA GLY A 158 16.11 11.89 -3.27
C GLY A 158 16.61 10.81 -4.23
N GLU A 159 17.68 11.07 -4.98
CA GLU A 159 18.22 10.13 -5.98
C GLU A 159 18.68 8.79 -5.38
N LYS A 160 18.93 8.74 -4.06
CA LYS A 160 19.29 7.53 -3.32
C LYS A 160 18.19 7.05 -2.35
N SER A 161 17.00 7.65 -2.43
CA SER A 161 15.89 7.27 -1.58
C SER A 161 15.25 5.99 -2.11
N LEU A 162 15.25 4.94 -1.28
CA LEU A 162 14.52 3.71 -1.56
C LEU A 162 13.02 3.95 -1.69
N ALA A 163 12.46 4.88 -0.91
CA ALA A 163 11.06 5.27 -1.04
C ALA A 163 10.77 5.92 -2.40
N ALA A 164 11.66 6.78 -2.90
CA ALA A 164 11.52 7.39 -4.22
C ALA A 164 11.62 6.35 -5.35
N GLU A 165 12.56 5.41 -5.25
CA GLU A 165 12.70 4.29 -6.20
C GLU A 165 11.44 3.41 -6.20
N TYR A 166 10.96 3.03 -5.02
CA TYR A 166 9.74 2.25 -4.82
C TYR A 166 8.53 2.91 -5.49
N ILE A 167 8.30 4.21 -5.21
CA ILE A 167 7.20 4.98 -5.81
C ILE A 167 7.35 5.02 -7.33
N SER A 168 8.56 5.29 -7.83
CA SER A 168 8.87 5.38 -9.26
C SER A 168 8.55 4.07 -9.99
N GLU A 169 9.03 2.94 -9.48
CA GLU A 169 8.82 1.62 -10.09
C GLU A 169 7.34 1.23 -10.15
N LEU A 170 6.60 1.47 -9.07
CA LEU A 170 5.16 1.22 -9.04
C LEU A 170 4.40 2.13 -10.01
N LYS A 171 4.72 3.44 -10.05
CA LYS A 171 4.07 4.40 -10.95
C LYS A 171 4.32 4.10 -12.43
N LYS A 172 5.50 3.59 -12.81
CA LYS A 172 5.82 3.24 -14.21
C LYS A 172 4.76 2.37 -14.88
N LYS A 173 4.18 1.42 -14.13
CA LYS A 173 3.18 0.47 -14.65
C LYS A 173 1.77 0.74 -14.13
N HIS A 174 1.65 1.51 -13.06
CA HIS A 174 0.41 1.70 -12.29
C HIS A 174 0.25 3.14 -11.78
N GLU A 175 0.24 4.10 -12.70
CA GLU A 175 0.15 5.54 -12.41
C GLU A 175 -1.05 5.96 -11.52
N HIS A 176 -2.12 5.16 -11.50
CA HIS A 176 -3.34 5.45 -10.75
C HIS A 176 -3.24 5.17 -9.25
N TYR A 177 -2.19 4.49 -8.78
CA TYR A 177 -2.04 4.19 -7.35
C TYR A 177 -1.64 5.43 -6.56
N ILE A 178 -2.33 5.62 -5.43
CA ILE A 178 -2.00 6.60 -4.41
C ILE A 178 -0.98 5.98 -3.45
N PHE A 179 -0.07 6.78 -2.91
CA PHE A 179 0.90 6.33 -1.93
C PHE A 179 0.55 6.86 -0.55
N PHE A 180 0.67 6.00 0.45
CA PHE A 180 0.32 6.29 1.84
C PHE A 180 1.56 6.17 2.71
N ALA A 181 1.74 7.06 3.67
CA ALA A 181 2.78 6.95 4.68
C ALA A 181 2.18 7.20 6.06
N GLU A 182 2.54 6.36 7.02
CA GLU A 182 2.08 6.55 8.39
C GLU A 182 2.82 7.76 8.99
N GLN A 183 2.06 8.68 9.59
CA GLN A 183 2.64 9.91 10.13
C GLN A 183 3.74 9.61 11.16
N SER A 184 3.50 8.63 12.03
CA SER A 184 4.45 8.22 13.07
C SER A 184 5.80 7.77 12.48
N GLU A 185 5.77 7.09 11.32
CA GLU A 185 6.97 6.60 10.63
C GLU A 185 7.72 7.71 9.90
N ILE A 186 6.99 8.68 9.34
CA ILE A 186 7.60 9.88 8.73
C ILE A 186 8.31 10.73 9.79
N GLU A 187 7.71 10.87 10.97
CA GLU A 187 8.30 11.57 12.10
C GLU A 187 9.58 10.87 12.59
N LYS A 188 9.53 9.54 12.79
CA LYS A 188 10.69 8.72 13.18
C LYS A 188 11.82 8.79 12.14
N ALA A 189 11.47 8.81 10.85
CA ALA A 189 12.44 8.90 9.76
C ALA A 189 12.92 10.34 9.50
N HIS A 190 12.48 11.33 10.29
CA HIS A 190 12.82 12.75 10.12
C HIS A 190 12.51 13.29 8.70
N CYS A 191 11.44 12.78 8.07
CA CYS A 191 11.08 13.08 6.68
C CYS A 191 9.98 14.15 6.53
N MET A 192 9.57 14.81 7.62
CA MET A 192 8.45 15.77 7.63
C MET A 192 8.62 16.96 6.68
N SER A 193 9.85 17.45 6.48
CA SER A 193 10.10 18.53 5.51
C SER A 193 10.00 18.05 4.07
N GLY A 194 10.34 16.78 3.82
CA GLY A 194 10.29 16.15 2.51
C GLY A 194 8.87 15.85 2.06
N ILE A 195 7.96 15.50 2.97
CA ILE A 195 6.60 15.08 2.61
C ILE A 195 5.68 16.24 2.21
N ALA A 196 5.91 17.46 2.73
CA ALA A 196 5.00 18.61 2.62
C ALA A 196 4.64 19.01 1.17
N ASN A 197 5.49 18.66 0.19
CA ASN A 197 5.29 18.97 -1.23
C ASN A 197 5.09 17.71 -2.09
N THR A 198 4.55 16.64 -1.51
CA THR A 198 4.35 15.36 -2.20
C THR A 198 2.88 15.00 -2.32
N ASP A 199 2.58 14.16 -3.31
CA ASP A 199 1.28 13.50 -3.48
C ASP A 199 1.19 12.19 -2.67
N ILE A 200 1.75 12.19 -1.45
CA ILE A 200 1.70 11.07 -0.52
C ILE A 200 0.70 11.41 0.57
N VAL A 201 -0.26 10.53 0.80
CA VAL A 201 -1.25 10.68 1.86
C VAL A 201 -0.63 10.30 3.20
N MET A 202 -0.70 11.21 4.17
CA MET A 202 -0.38 10.90 5.56
C MET A 202 -1.64 10.39 6.27
N TYR A 203 -1.49 9.32 7.05
CA TYR A 203 -2.54 8.73 7.87
C TYR A 203 -2.01 8.34 9.25
#